data_AF-A0A522U0A8-F1
#
_entry.id   AF-A0A522U0A8-F1
#
_cell.length_a   1.000
_cell.length_b   1.000
_cell.length_c   1.000
_cell.angle_alpha   90.00
_cell.angle_beta   90.00
_cell.angle_gamma   90.00
#
_symmetry.space_group_name_H-M   'P 1'
#
loop_
_entity.id
_entity.type
_entity.pdbx_description
1 polymer ?
#
loop_
_entity_poly.entity_id
_entity_poly.type
_entity_poly.pdbx_seq_one_letter_code
_entity_poly.pdbx_strand_id
1 'polypeptide(L)'
;MMAGVNSDEESFEALFTAEYARVAGIANRVLADPHEAEDVAQEVFIDFHRLHSAGARYAPAWLHRAAAHAALNRLRGARRRQRRELAQAADENAQAVDPQEQLELSEDRRRVRQALSRLAPKPAAVLVLRASGLSYAEVAQALGVGIGQVGTLLRRAEAALRKEVTGGSSV
;
A
#
# COMPACT_ATOMS: atom_id res chain seq x y z
N MET A 1 19.47 36.59 14.98
CA MET A 1 19.61 35.75 13.78
C MET A 1 19.20 34.32 14.16
N MET A 2 17.89 34.05 14.18
CA MET A 2 17.26 32.77 14.60
C MET A 2 16.05 32.55 13.68
N ALA A 3 16.28 32.18 12.42
CA ALA A 3 15.22 32.04 11.41
C ALA A 3 15.25 30.72 10.61
N GLY A 4 16.05 29.74 11.07
CA GLY A 4 16.28 28.50 10.30
C GLY A 4 15.56 27.25 10.81
N VAL A 5 15.11 27.22 12.08
CA VAL A 5 14.53 26.00 12.68
C VAL A 5 13.00 25.97 12.52
N ASN A 6 12.33 27.12 12.61
CA ASN A 6 10.87 27.20 12.43
C ASN A 6 10.41 26.88 11.00
N SER A 7 11.19 27.23 9.97
CA SER A 7 10.73 27.12 8.58
C SER A 7 10.60 25.69 8.08
N ASP A 8 11.48 24.78 8.52
CA ASP A 8 11.44 23.38 8.10
C ASP A 8 10.34 22.62 8.86
N GLU A 9 10.12 22.95 10.13
CA GLU A 9 9.06 22.37 10.96
C GLU A 9 7.67 22.84 10.49
N GLU A 10 7.48 24.13 10.23
CA GLU A 10 6.26 24.69 9.62
C GLU A 10 5.99 24.10 8.23
N SER A 11 7.05 23.90 7.42
CA SER A 11 6.95 23.27 6.11
C SER A 11 6.54 21.79 6.20
N PHE A 12 7.06 21.07 7.20
CA PHE A 12 6.68 19.69 7.45
C PHE A 12 5.24 19.57 7.95
N GLU A 13 4.80 20.43 8.87
CA GLU A 13 3.41 20.48 9.34
C GLU A 13 2.43 20.73 8.18
N ALA A 14 2.76 21.66 7.28
CA ALA A 14 1.97 21.93 6.09
C ALA A 14 1.91 20.71 5.15
N LEU A 15 3.04 20.05 4.90
CA LEU A 15 3.11 18.84 4.10
C LEU A 15 2.30 17.70 4.73
N PHE A 16 2.43 17.49 6.03
CA PHE A 16 1.70 16.48 6.78
C PHE A 16 0.19 16.72 6.68
N THR A 17 -0.26 17.94 6.97
CA THR A 17 -1.68 18.31 6.89
C THR A 17 -2.26 18.10 5.49
N ALA A 18 -1.49 18.41 4.44
CA ALA A 18 -1.92 18.26 3.06
C ALA A 18 -1.98 16.80 2.58
N GLU A 19 -1.05 15.94 3.04
CA GLU A 19 -0.84 14.61 2.46
C GLU A 19 -1.29 13.45 3.35
N TYR A 20 -1.48 13.66 4.66
CA TYR A 20 -1.76 12.56 5.61
C TYR A 20 -2.96 11.71 5.21
N ALA A 21 -4.10 12.35 4.91
CA ALA A 21 -5.32 11.64 4.53
C ALA A 21 -5.12 10.77 3.27
N ARG A 22 -4.31 11.23 2.32
CA ARG A 22 -4.02 10.49 1.09
C ARG A 22 -3.07 9.33 1.35
N VAL A 23 -2.02 9.55 2.15
CA VAL A 23 -1.05 8.51 2.55
C VAL A 23 -1.76 7.39 3.33
N ALA A 24 -2.56 7.74 4.35
CA ALA A 24 -3.36 6.79 5.11
C ALA A 24 -4.39 6.07 4.22
N GLY A 25 -5.03 6.79 3.29
CA GLY A 25 -5.96 6.21 2.32
C GLY A 25 -5.31 5.17 1.40
N ILE A 26 -4.08 5.43 0.93
CA ILE A 26 -3.28 4.47 0.13
C ILE A 26 -2.99 3.21 0.95
N ALA A 27 -2.55 3.37 2.21
CA ALA A 27 -2.24 2.24 3.08
C ALA A 27 -3.50 1.41 3.40
N ASN A 28 -4.60 2.08 3.76
CA ASN A 28 -5.86 1.44 4.09
C ASN A 28 -6.47 0.68 2.90
N ARG A 29 -6.26 1.16 1.66
CA ARG A 29 -6.67 0.43 0.44
C ARG A 29 -6.03 -0.95 0.34
N VAL A 30 -4.81 -1.12 0.86
CA VAL A 30 -4.06 -2.38 0.82
C VAL A 30 -4.35 -3.24 2.04
N LEU A 31 -4.34 -2.65 3.23
CA LEU A 31 -4.43 -3.36 4.51
C LEU A 31 -5.87 -3.64 4.92
N ALA A 32 -6.79 -2.73 4.59
CA ALA A 32 -8.19 -2.71 5.04
C ALA A 32 -8.31 -2.86 6.57
N ASP A 33 -7.39 -2.19 7.27
CA ASP A 33 -7.34 -2.04 8.72
C ASP A 33 -6.90 -0.60 8.97
N PRO A 34 -7.76 0.26 9.55
CA PRO A 34 -7.45 1.66 9.79
C PRO A 34 -6.24 1.87 10.71
N HIS A 35 -6.06 1.04 11.74
CA HIS A 35 -4.97 1.19 12.70
C HIS A 35 -3.62 0.88 12.03
N GLU A 36 -3.55 -0.24 11.32
CA GLU A 36 -2.35 -0.60 10.54
C GLU A 36 -2.06 0.43 9.43
N ALA A 37 -3.09 1.06 8.87
CA ALA A 37 -2.92 2.11 7.86
C ALA A 37 -2.36 3.41 8.46
N GLU A 38 -2.83 3.82 9.64
CA GLU A 38 -2.30 4.96 10.39
C GLU A 38 -0.84 4.73 10.79
N ASP A 39 -0.51 3.53 11.26
CA ASP A 39 0.87 3.17 11.58
C ASP A 39 1.79 3.28 10.35
N VAL A 40 1.35 2.76 9.20
CA VAL A 40 2.10 2.93 7.94
C VAL A 40 2.26 4.41 7.58
N ALA A 41 1.21 5.22 7.75
CA ALA A 41 1.30 6.64 7.46
C ALA A 41 2.34 7.32 8.35
N GLN A 42 2.31 7.06 9.65
CA GLN A 42 3.28 7.58 10.62
C GLN A 42 4.71 7.18 10.26
N GLU A 43 4.96 5.89 9.99
CA GLU A 43 6.27 5.40 9.55
C GLU A 43 6.77 6.13 8.31
N VAL A 44 5.92 6.29 7.30
CA VAL A 44 6.26 6.96 6.04
C VAL A 44 6.63 8.43 6.26
N PHE A 45 5.89 9.16 7.10
CA PHE A 45 6.19 10.56 7.41
C PHE A 45 7.47 10.71 8.25
N ILE A 46 7.69 9.82 9.23
CA ILE A 46 8.92 9.79 10.03
C ILE A 46 10.14 9.52 9.13
N ASP A 47 10.04 8.52 8.24
CA ASP A 47 11.10 8.20 7.29
C ASP A 47 11.34 9.36 6.32
N PHE A 48 10.28 10.03 5.86
CA PHE A 48 10.43 11.20 5.00
C PHE A 48 11.18 12.32 5.71
N HIS A 49 10.75 12.69 6.93
CA HIS A 49 11.35 13.75 7.73
C HIS A 49 12.84 13.50 8.01
N ARG A 50 13.24 12.23 8.20
CA ARG A 50 14.64 11.85 8.45
C ARG A 50 15.53 11.95 7.21
N LEU A 51 14.96 11.74 6.02
CA LEU A 51 15.73 11.53 4.79
C LEU A 51 15.61 12.67 3.77
N HIS A 52 14.61 13.53 3.90
CA HIS A 52 14.26 14.52 2.88
C HIS A 52 13.84 15.85 3.51
N SER A 53 13.92 16.93 2.71
CA SER A 53 13.38 18.24 3.08
C SER A 53 11.87 18.30 2.79
N ALA A 54 11.10 18.86 3.72
CA ALA A 54 9.65 19.08 3.59
C ALA A 54 9.28 19.92 2.35
N GLY A 55 10.13 20.87 1.95
CA GLY A 55 9.91 21.72 0.77
C GLY A 55 10.24 21.06 -0.57
N ALA A 56 10.64 19.78 -0.57
CA ALA A 56 11.01 19.10 -1.80
C ALA A 56 9.81 18.94 -2.74
N ARG A 57 9.93 19.39 -4.00
CA ARG A 57 8.86 19.27 -5.01
C ARG A 57 8.39 17.83 -5.27
N TYR A 58 9.22 16.84 -4.96
CA TYR A 58 8.91 15.42 -5.13
C TYR A 58 8.25 14.79 -3.89
N ALA A 59 8.06 15.54 -2.79
CA ALA A 59 7.58 15.00 -1.52
C ALA A 59 6.27 14.21 -1.65
N PRO A 60 5.19 14.73 -2.29
CA PRO A 60 3.95 13.95 -2.43
C PRO A 60 4.16 12.63 -3.18
N ALA A 61 4.87 12.67 -4.32
CA ALA A 61 5.14 11.49 -5.12
C ALA A 61 5.94 10.43 -4.35
N TRP A 62 6.91 10.87 -3.54
CA TRP A 62 7.67 9.98 -2.66
C TRP A 62 6.78 9.37 -1.58
N LEU A 63 5.97 10.18 -0.88
CA LEU A 63 5.07 9.73 0.19
C LEU A 63 4.07 8.69 -0.32
N HIS A 64 3.46 8.92 -1.49
CA HIS A 64 2.50 7.98 -2.07
C HIS A 64 3.16 6.65 -2.44
N ARG A 65 4.36 6.70 -3.03
CA ARG A 65 5.15 5.51 -3.35
C ARG A 65 5.52 4.74 -2.08
N ALA A 66 6.00 5.44 -1.06
CA ALA A 66 6.41 4.85 0.21
C ALA A 66 5.24 4.18 0.92
N ALA A 67 4.08 4.84 0.97
CA ALA A 67 2.83 4.29 1.52
C ALA A 67 2.41 2.99 0.80
N ALA A 68 2.38 3.00 -0.53
CA ALA A 68 2.03 1.81 -1.31
C ALA A 68 3.03 0.67 -1.07
N HIS A 69 4.33 0.97 -1.04
CA HIS A 69 5.37 -0.01 -0.77
C HIS A 69 5.27 -0.61 0.64
N ALA A 70 5.19 0.23 1.67
CA ALA A 70 5.11 -0.18 3.07
C ALA A 70 3.88 -1.06 3.31
N ALA A 71 2.71 -0.62 2.85
CA ALA A 71 1.47 -1.37 2.99
C ALA A 71 1.51 -2.72 2.24
N LEU A 72 2.02 -2.75 1.01
CA LEU A 72 2.19 -4.00 0.26
C LEU A 72 3.21 -4.96 0.92
N ASN A 73 4.24 -4.41 1.56
CA ASN A 73 5.22 -5.21 2.31
C ASN A 73 4.61 -5.81 3.58
N ARG A 74 3.86 -5.03 4.36
CA ARG A 74 3.09 -5.51 5.52
C ARG A 74 2.11 -6.62 5.13
N LEU A 75 1.33 -6.41 4.06
CA LEU A 75 0.41 -7.41 3.52
C LEU A 75 1.12 -8.73 3.16
N ARG A 76 2.27 -8.66 2.49
CA ARG A 76 3.09 -9.86 2.19
C ARG A 76 3.65 -10.51 3.45
N GLY A 77 4.05 -9.70 4.44
CA GLY A 77 4.53 -10.16 5.74
C GLY A 77 3.47 -10.95 6.49
N ALA A 78 2.25 -10.41 6.60
CA ALA A 78 1.10 -11.06 7.22
C ALA A 78 0.80 -12.41 6.56
N ARG A 79 0.75 -12.47 5.22
CA ARG A 79 0.57 -13.73 4.48
C ARG A 79 1.66 -14.77 4.79
N ARG A 80 2.93 -14.35 4.91
CA ARG A 80 4.03 -15.27 5.24
C ARG A 80 3.90 -15.80 6.67
N ARG A 81 3.48 -14.98 7.63
CA ARG A 81 3.24 -15.40 9.03
C ARG A 81 2.09 -16.40 9.09
N GLN A 82 0.95 -16.08 8.51
CA GLN A 82 -0.21 -16.97 8.44
C GLN A 82 0.14 -18.34 7.83
N ARG A 83 0.94 -18.37 6.76
CA ARG A 83 1.40 -19.63 6.15
C ARG A 83 2.29 -20.46 7.08
N ARG A 84 3.11 -19.83 7.93
CA ARG A 84 3.97 -20.52 8.89
C ARG A 84 3.15 -21.07 10.05
N GLU A 85 2.22 -20.28 10.58
CA GLU A 85 1.29 -20.69 11.63
C GLU A 85 0.43 -21.88 11.20
N LEU A 86 -0.13 -21.84 9.98
CA LEU A 86 -0.89 -22.97 9.42
C LEU A 86 -0.03 -24.22 9.20
N ALA A 87 1.24 -24.08 8.81
CA ALA A 87 2.13 -25.22 8.67
C ALA A 87 2.47 -25.86 10.03
N GLN A 88 2.64 -25.04 11.07
CA GLN A 88 2.87 -25.52 12.44
C GLN A 88 1.61 -26.18 13.03
N ALA A 89 0.44 -25.59 12.84
CA ALA A 89 -0.83 -26.16 13.29
C ALA A 89 -1.22 -27.44 12.54
N ALA A 90 -0.75 -27.65 11.30
CA ALA A 90 -0.94 -28.91 10.58
C ALA A 90 -0.10 -30.07 11.17
N ASP A 91 1.01 -29.76 11.84
CA ASP A 91 1.82 -30.74 12.60
C ASP A 91 1.23 -31.01 14.01
N GLU A 92 0.40 -30.11 14.54
CA GLU A 92 -0.25 -30.20 15.84
C GLU A 92 -1.78 -30.31 15.68
N ASN A 93 -2.32 -31.54 15.57
CA ASN A 93 -3.78 -31.81 15.48
C ASN A 93 -4.64 -30.95 16.44
N ALA A 94 -5.29 -29.86 15.97
CA ALA A 94 -6.56 -29.34 16.51
C ALA A 94 -7.21 -28.19 15.70
N GLN A 95 -8.46 -28.45 15.29
CA GLN A 95 -9.66 -27.59 15.25
C GLN A 95 -9.52 -26.10 14.85
N ALA A 96 -10.04 -25.81 13.66
CA ALA A 96 -10.32 -24.47 13.17
C ALA A 96 -11.58 -23.86 13.83
N VAL A 97 -11.48 -22.59 14.23
CA VAL A 97 -12.64 -21.74 14.51
C VAL A 97 -12.83 -20.80 13.32
N ASP A 98 -13.99 -20.87 12.70
CA ASP A 98 -14.41 -20.02 11.58
C ASP A 98 -15.48 -19.03 12.05
N PRO A 99 -15.19 -17.71 12.09
CA PRO A 99 -16.20 -16.68 12.29
C PRO A 99 -16.69 -16.16 10.93
N GLN A 100 -17.79 -16.74 10.48
CA GLN A 100 -18.52 -16.32 9.28
C GLN A 100 -19.74 -15.47 9.69
N GLU A 101 -19.85 -14.22 9.21
CA GLU A 101 -21.12 -13.49 8.92
C GLU A 101 -20.97 -11.98 8.58
N GLN A 102 -19.98 -11.58 7.77
CA GLN A 102 -20.00 -10.31 6.99
C GLN A 102 -19.53 -10.54 5.54
N LEU A 103 -19.91 -11.70 5.01
CA LEU A 103 -19.04 -12.54 4.19
C LEU A 103 -18.81 -12.00 2.77
N GLU A 104 -19.83 -11.64 1.98
CA GLU A 104 -19.64 -11.53 0.52
C GLU A 104 -18.78 -10.34 0.03
N LEU A 105 -19.02 -9.12 0.55
CA LEU A 105 -18.17 -7.96 0.21
C LEU A 105 -16.77 -8.05 0.85
N SER A 106 -16.68 -8.72 2.00
CA SER A 106 -15.41 -8.99 2.67
C SER A 106 -14.59 -10.03 1.90
N GLU A 107 -15.26 -11.00 1.26
CA GLU A 107 -14.66 -12.08 0.48
C GLU A 107 -14.01 -11.57 -0.81
N ASP A 108 -14.71 -10.73 -1.59
CA ASP A 108 -14.12 -10.15 -2.79
C ASP A 108 -12.92 -9.25 -2.46
N ARG A 109 -13.04 -8.42 -1.43
CA ARG A 109 -11.92 -7.60 -0.94
C ARG A 109 -10.77 -8.46 -0.42
N ARG A 110 -11.05 -9.57 0.26
CA ARG A 110 -10.06 -10.54 0.72
C ARG A 110 -9.35 -11.21 -0.44
N ARG A 111 -10.07 -11.68 -1.47
CA ARG A 111 -9.52 -12.28 -2.69
C ARG A 111 -8.60 -11.31 -3.42
N VAL A 112 -9.02 -10.06 -3.58
CA VAL A 112 -8.20 -9.01 -4.21
C VAL A 112 -6.94 -8.73 -3.39
N ARG A 113 -7.04 -8.58 -2.05
CA ARG A 113 -5.84 -8.39 -1.18
C ARG A 113 -4.89 -9.58 -1.28
N GLN A 114 -5.40 -10.81 -1.23
CA GLN A 114 -4.58 -12.00 -1.39
C GLN A 114 -3.89 -12.04 -2.75
N ALA A 115 -4.60 -11.72 -3.83
CA ALA A 115 -4.01 -11.61 -5.16
C ALA A 115 -2.93 -10.52 -5.20
N LEU A 116 -3.19 -9.31 -4.71
CA LEU A 116 -2.21 -8.23 -4.60
C LEU A 116 -0.92 -8.65 -3.87
N SER A 117 -1.05 -9.46 -2.82
CA SER A 117 0.11 -9.99 -2.09
C SER A 117 1.00 -10.94 -2.91
N ARG A 118 0.45 -11.54 -3.98
CA ARG A 118 1.16 -12.45 -4.90
C ARG A 118 1.77 -11.72 -6.11
N LEU A 119 1.24 -10.54 -6.45
CA LEU A 119 1.78 -9.74 -7.54
C LEU A 119 3.21 -9.25 -7.25
N ALA A 120 3.99 -9.10 -8.32
CA ALA A 120 5.28 -8.42 -8.26
C ALA A 120 5.11 -6.95 -7.77
N PRO A 121 6.13 -6.36 -7.13
CA PRO A 121 6.00 -5.06 -6.46
C PRO A 121 5.49 -3.93 -7.36
N LYS A 122 6.07 -3.76 -8.56
CA LYS A 122 5.72 -2.65 -9.46
C LYS A 122 4.29 -2.75 -10.03
N PRO A 123 3.81 -3.91 -10.52
CA PRO A 123 2.40 -4.10 -10.88
C PRO A 123 1.43 -3.88 -9.71
N ALA A 124 1.76 -4.35 -8.51
CA ALA A 124 0.90 -4.11 -7.35
C ALA A 124 0.82 -2.61 -7.01
N ALA A 125 1.96 -1.91 -7.01
CA ALA A 125 2.03 -0.49 -6.71
C ALA A 125 1.25 0.37 -7.72
N VAL A 126 1.35 0.10 -9.04
CA VAL A 126 0.59 0.87 -10.04
C VAL A 126 -0.92 0.73 -9.85
N LEU A 127 -1.41 -0.46 -9.50
CA LEU A 127 -2.82 -0.72 -9.20
C LEU A 127 -3.27 0.06 -7.97
N VAL A 128 -2.52 -0.06 -6.86
CA VAL A 128 -2.84 0.60 -5.59
C VAL A 128 -2.88 2.12 -5.75
N LEU A 129 -1.86 2.70 -6.36
CA LEU A 129 -1.79 4.15 -6.58
C LEU A 129 -2.94 4.64 -7.44
N ARG A 130 -3.23 3.96 -8.57
CA ARG A 130 -4.35 4.35 -9.43
C ARG A 130 -5.70 4.19 -8.74
N ALA A 131 -5.91 3.10 -8.01
CA ALA A 131 -7.13 2.84 -7.25
C ALA A 131 -7.31 3.77 -6.04
N SER A 132 -6.25 4.48 -5.64
CA SER A 132 -6.27 5.53 -4.61
C SER A 132 -6.50 6.93 -5.20
N GLY A 133 -6.88 7.02 -6.48
CA GLY A 133 -7.30 8.27 -7.12
C GLY A 133 -6.17 9.06 -7.78
N LEU A 134 -4.91 8.61 -7.72
CA LEU A 134 -3.80 9.32 -8.36
C LEU A 134 -3.96 9.33 -9.89
N SER A 135 -3.69 10.49 -10.48
CA SER A 135 -3.60 10.70 -11.93
C SER A 135 -2.42 9.93 -12.55
N TYR A 136 -2.41 9.80 -13.87
CA TYR A 136 -1.29 9.16 -14.57
C TYR A 136 0.03 9.92 -14.37
N ALA A 137 -0.02 11.24 -14.23
CA ALA A 137 1.16 12.05 -13.95
C ALA A 137 1.73 11.76 -12.56
N GLU A 138 0.87 11.71 -11.54
CA GLU A 138 1.29 11.39 -10.16
C GLU A 138 1.82 9.96 -10.05
N VAL A 139 1.14 8.98 -10.67
CA VAL A 139 1.62 7.59 -10.74
C VAL A 139 2.98 7.50 -11.44
N ALA A 140 3.16 8.23 -12.55
CA ALA A 140 4.41 8.28 -13.28
C ALA A 140 5.57 8.81 -12.42
N GLN A 141 5.33 9.92 -11.71
CA GLN A 141 6.30 10.50 -10.79
C GLN A 141 6.64 9.55 -9.64
N ALA A 142 5.62 9.00 -8.97
CA ALA A 142 5.80 8.07 -7.85
C ALA A 142 6.63 6.83 -8.25
N LEU A 143 6.37 6.27 -9.43
CA LEU A 143 7.03 5.05 -9.90
C LEU A 143 8.32 5.31 -10.70
N GLY A 144 8.67 6.57 -10.99
CA GLY A 144 9.83 6.92 -11.80
C GLY A 144 9.73 6.37 -13.24
N VAL A 145 8.57 6.49 -13.86
CA VAL A 145 8.30 6.02 -15.24
C VAL A 145 7.78 7.15 -16.11
N GLY A 146 7.81 6.99 -17.43
CA GLY A 146 7.19 7.95 -18.34
C GLY A 146 5.67 7.91 -18.25
N ILE A 147 5.00 9.07 -18.36
CA ILE A 147 3.53 9.17 -18.29
C ILE A 147 2.83 8.27 -19.33
N GLY A 148 3.38 8.19 -20.55
CA GLY A 148 2.88 7.31 -21.61
C GLY A 148 3.00 5.82 -21.30
N GLN A 149 3.87 5.43 -20.37
CA GLN A 149 4.04 4.03 -19.94
C GLN A 149 2.99 3.59 -18.92
N VAL A 150 2.37 4.53 -18.20
CA VAL A 150 1.43 4.22 -17.10
C VAL A 150 0.24 3.41 -17.58
N GLY A 151 -0.36 3.78 -18.72
CA GLY A 151 -1.49 3.05 -19.29
C GLY A 151 -1.14 1.59 -19.63
N THR A 152 0.02 1.35 -20.24
CA THR A 152 0.49 -0.01 -20.55
C THR A 152 0.82 -0.80 -19.28
N LEU A 153 1.45 -0.17 -18.29
CA LEU A 153 1.74 -0.81 -17.00
C LEU A 153 0.46 -1.20 -16.28
N LEU A 154 -0.55 -0.32 -16.27
CA LEU A 154 -1.83 -0.57 -15.62
C LEU A 154 -2.55 -1.76 -16.27
N ARG A 155 -2.67 -1.79 -17.60
CA ARG A 155 -3.30 -2.93 -18.30
C ARG A 155 -2.60 -4.26 -18.00
N ARG A 156 -1.27 -4.27 -17.98
CA ARG A 156 -0.49 -5.47 -17.63
C ARG A 156 -0.71 -5.89 -16.18
N ALA A 157 -0.78 -4.91 -15.27
CA ALA A 157 -1.04 -5.18 -13.86
C ALA A 157 -2.46 -5.70 -13.61
N GLU A 158 -3.47 -5.14 -14.27
CA GLU A 158 -4.86 -5.62 -14.22
C GLU A 158 -4.99 -7.05 -14.75
N ALA A 159 -4.31 -7.38 -15.84
CA ALA A 159 -4.28 -8.74 -16.37
C ALA A 159 -3.62 -9.72 -15.39
N ALA A 160 -2.51 -9.32 -14.75
CA ALA A 160 -1.86 -10.12 -13.71
C ALA A 160 -2.75 -10.30 -12.48
N LEU A 161 -3.42 -9.23 -12.03
CA LEU A 161 -4.37 -9.30 -10.92
C LEU A 161 -5.52 -10.24 -11.23
N ARG A 162 -6.11 -10.13 -12.43
CA ARG A 162 -7.20 -11.02 -12.86
C ARG A 162 -6.76 -12.49 -12.81
N LYS A 163 -5.57 -12.80 -13.33
CA LYS A 163 -5.01 -14.17 -13.29
C LYS A 163 -4.87 -14.70 -11.86
N GLU A 164 -4.43 -13.85 -10.93
CA GLU A 164 -4.24 -14.22 -9.52
C GLU A 164 -5.55 -14.37 -8.74
N VAL A 165 -6.60 -13.65 -9.14
CA VAL A 165 -7.94 -13.77 -8.55
C VAL A 165 -8.66 -15.01 -9.10
N THR A 166 -8.62 -15.24 -10.41
CA THR A 166 -9.30 -16.39 -11.04
C THR A 166 -8.56 -17.70 -10.80
N GLY A 167 -7.22 -17.70 -10.83
CA GLY A 167 -6.40 -18.89 -10.57
C GLY A 167 -6.40 -19.34 -9.11
N GLY A 168 -6.85 -18.48 -8.18
CA GLY A 168 -7.05 -18.83 -6.77
C GLY A 168 -8.44 -19.40 -6.45
N SER A 169 -9.36 -19.42 -7.43
CA SER A 169 -10.73 -19.93 -7.26
C SER A 169 -10.92 -21.39 -7.71
N SER A 170 -9.82 -22.08 -8.06
CA SER A 170 -9.82 -23.50 -8.41
C SER A 170 -9.13 -24.32 -7.31
N VAL A 171 -9.83 -24.52 -6.19
CA VAL A 171 -9.63 -25.62 -5.24
C VAL A 171 -11.00 -25.97 -4.66
#